data_AF-A0A7K0KDK7-F1
#
_entry.id   AF-A0A7K0KDK7-F1
#
_cell.length_a   1.000
_cell.length_b   1.000
_cell.length_c   1.000
_cell.angle_alpha   90.00
_cell.angle_beta   90.00
_cell.angle_gamma   90.00
#
_symmetry.space_group_name_H-M   'P 1'
#
loop_
_entity.id
_entity.type
_entity.pdbx_description
1 polymer ?
#
loop_
_entity_poly.entity_id
_entity_poly.type
_entity_poly.pdbx_seq_one_letter_code
_entity_poly.pdbx_strand_id
1 'polypeptide(L)'
;MEKDRKGIAFIRTRIKQKVENVLSTLASRLKCPMLFCNPLPQLVLFLFLCHAATTVAAHSRYSTVKIPVSCSTDRKERVDSLVRTLPGVFSASWSSRHHLIVVVYDRTQISRQKLMKALGAAHPQREEKKEPGKRIRAD
;
A
#
# COMPACT_ATOMS: atom_id res chain seq x y z
N MET A 1 26.70 -34.85 60.09
CA MET A 1 26.19 -34.01 58.98
C MET A 1 27.22 -33.06 58.35
N GLU A 2 28.52 -33.10 58.72
CA GLU A 2 29.54 -32.17 58.22
C GLU A 2 30.16 -32.55 56.86
N LYS A 3 30.26 -33.86 56.56
CA LYS A 3 30.94 -34.38 55.36
C LYS A 3 30.21 -34.05 54.05
N ASP A 4 28.88 -34.08 54.05
CA ASP A 4 28.07 -33.85 52.84
C ASP A 4 28.10 -32.38 52.40
N ARG A 5 28.26 -31.45 53.35
CA ARG A 5 28.32 -30.00 53.07
C ARG A 5 29.57 -29.61 52.27
N LYS A 6 30.71 -30.25 52.55
CA LYS A 6 31.98 -30.02 51.83
C LYS A 6 31.94 -30.62 50.42
N GLY A 7 31.32 -31.79 50.24
CA GLY A 7 31.15 -32.43 48.94
C GLY A 7 30.29 -31.60 47.98
N ILE A 8 29.15 -31.08 48.47
CA ILE A 8 28.26 -30.23 47.66
C ILE A 8 28.95 -28.91 47.26
N ALA A 9 29.73 -28.31 48.17
CA ALA A 9 30.49 -27.10 47.87
C ALA A 9 31.55 -27.34 46.78
N PHE A 10 32.26 -28.47 46.82
CA PHE A 10 33.27 -28.84 45.82
C PHE A 10 32.68 -29.13 44.43
N ILE A 11 31.51 -29.77 44.37
CA ILE A 11 30.82 -30.01 43.10
C ILE A 11 30.36 -28.68 42.48
N ARG A 12 29.84 -27.76 43.31
CA ARG A 12 29.36 -26.43 42.87
C ARG A 12 30.49 -25.57 42.30
N THR A 13 31.67 -25.58 42.90
CA THR A 13 32.83 -24.82 42.38
C THR A 13 33.31 -25.36 41.05
N ARG A 14 33.37 -26.69 40.90
CA ARG A 14 33.76 -27.33 39.63
C ARG A 14 32.80 -27.03 38.49
N ILE A 15 31.49 -27.05 38.76
CA ILE A 15 30.46 -26.71 37.76
C ILE A 15 30.60 -25.25 37.35
N LYS A 16 30.75 -24.33 38.31
CA LYS A 16 30.91 -22.90 38.03
C LYS A 16 32.14 -22.62 37.15
N GLN A 17 33.26 -23.24 37.47
CA GLN A 17 34.50 -23.09 36.70
C GLN A 17 34.40 -23.66 35.28
N LYS A 18 33.65 -24.76 35.10
CA LYS A 18 33.41 -25.34 33.77
C LYS A 18 32.48 -24.46 32.92
N VAL A 19 31.46 -23.85 33.53
CA VAL A 19 30.57 -22.90 32.85
C VAL A 19 31.34 -21.65 32.44
N GLU A 20 32.17 -21.09 33.34
CA GLU A 20 33.00 -19.92 33.04
C GLU A 20 33.99 -20.18 31.89
N ASN A 21 34.61 -21.37 31.83
CA ASN A 21 35.48 -21.75 30.72
C ASN A 21 34.73 -21.94 29.39
N VAL A 22 33.52 -22.48 29.41
CA VAL A 22 32.68 -22.60 28.21
C VAL A 22 32.22 -21.22 27.74
N LEU A 23 31.83 -20.35 28.67
CA LEU A 23 31.41 -18.98 28.37
C LEU A 23 32.57 -18.15 27.80
N SER A 24 33.78 -18.29 28.35
CA SER A 24 34.96 -17.59 27.87
C SER A 24 35.42 -18.10 26.49
N THR A 25 35.25 -19.40 26.22
CA THR A 25 35.53 -20.01 24.91
C THR A 25 34.48 -19.61 23.85
N LEU A 26 33.21 -19.47 24.23
CA LEU A 26 32.16 -18.93 23.34
C LEU A 26 32.37 -17.43 23.06
N ALA A 27 32.72 -16.65 24.09
CA ALA A 27 32.99 -15.23 23.95
C ALA A 27 34.22 -14.94 23.07
N SER A 28 35.25 -15.80 23.11
CA SER A 28 36.41 -15.68 22.21
C SER A 28 36.09 -16.08 20.77
N ARG A 29 35.14 -17.01 20.55
CA ARG A 29 34.63 -17.38 19.22
C ARG A 29 33.70 -16.31 18.61
N LEU A 30 32.98 -15.55 19.43
CA LEU A 30 32.13 -14.44 19.01
C LEU A 30 32.92 -13.14 18.75
N LYS A 31 34.16 -13.04 19.23
CA LYS A 31 35.12 -11.97 18.92
C LYS A 31 35.79 -12.17 17.56
N CYS A 32 35.02 -12.52 16.53
CA CYS A 32 35.43 -12.36 15.15
C CYS A 32 34.99 -10.97 14.68
N PRO A 33 35.89 -9.97 14.58
CA PRO A 33 35.61 -8.77 13.80
C PRO A 33 35.76 -9.10 12.31
N MET A 34 35.01 -10.09 11.81
CA MET A 34 35.08 -10.54 10.40
C MET A 34 33.83 -10.14 9.60
N LEU A 35 33.06 -9.17 10.10
CA LEU A 35 31.86 -8.65 9.40
C LEU A 35 31.92 -7.16 9.06
N PHE A 36 33.02 -6.45 9.39
CA PHE A 36 33.10 -4.98 9.26
C PHE A 36 34.25 -4.44 8.40
N CYS A 37 34.87 -5.25 7.52
CA CYS A 37 35.99 -4.77 6.69
C CYS A 37 35.71 -4.71 5.18
N ASN A 38 34.47 -4.92 4.72
CA ASN A 38 34.10 -4.66 3.33
C ASN A 38 32.75 -3.93 3.29
N PRO A 39 32.67 -2.70 2.74
CA PRO A 39 31.40 -1.97 2.59
C PRO A 39 30.49 -2.59 1.50
N LEU A 40 31.07 -3.42 0.62
CA LEU A 40 30.39 -4.08 -0.50
C LEU A 40 29.22 -5.00 -0.07
N PRO A 41 29.39 -5.97 0.85
CA PRO A 41 28.27 -6.82 1.30
C PRO A 41 27.15 -6.05 2.00
N GLN A 42 27.48 -4.96 2.72
CA GLN A 42 26.47 -4.11 3.36
C GLN A 42 25.68 -3.29 2.33
N LEU A 43 26.35 -2.78 1.28
CA LEU A 43 25.70 -2.05 0.19
C LEU A 43 24.79 -2.96 -0.65
N VAL A 44 25.21 -4.20 -0.93
CA VAL A 44 24.39 -5.20 -1.63
C VAL A 44 23.14 -5.55 -0.82
N LEU A 45 23.28 -5.78 0.50
CA LEU A 45 22.15 -6.03 1.38
C LEU A 45 21.17 -4.85 1.41
N PHE A 46 21.70 -3.62 1.44
CA PHE A 46 20.89 -2.41 1.43
C PHE A 46 20.13 -2.25 0.10
N LEU A 47 20.78 -2.48 -1.04
CA LEU A 47 20.15 -2.48 -2.37
C LEU A 47 19.07 -3.56 -2.51
N PHE A 48 19.29 -4.73 -1.90
CA PHE A 48 18.31 -5.83 -1.87
C PHE A 48 17.08 -5.46 -1.03
N LEU A 49 17.27 -4.82 0.13
CA LEU A 49 16.18 -4.27 0.94
C LEU A 49 15.44 -3.14 0.19
N CYS A 50 16.14 -2.25 -0.52
CA CYS A 50 15.52 -1.19 -1.31
C CYS A 50 14.66 -1.75 -2.46
N HIS A 51 15.09 -2.85 -3.10
CA HIS A 51 14.27 -3.52 -4.12
C HIS A 51 13.02 -4.15 -3.53
N ALA A 52 13.12 -4.82 -2.39
CA ALA A 52 11.97 -5.41 -1.70
C ALA A 52 10.96 -4.35 -1.19
N ALA A 53 11.43 -3.13 -0.92
CA ALA A 53 10.60 -2.00 -0.48
C ALA A 53 9.91 -1.25 -1.63
N THR A 54 10.09 -1.65 -2.89
CA THR A 54 9.31 -1.07 -4.00
C THR A 54 7.86 -1.55 -3.90
N THR A 55 7.05 -0.81 -3.16
CA THR A 55 5.60 -0.99 -3.18
C THR A 55 5.15 -0.74 -4.61
N VAL A 56 4.74 -1.80 -5.32
CA VAL A 56 4.02 -1.66 -6.58
C VAL A 56 2.77 -0.85 -6.25
N ALA A 57 2.78 0.42 -6.62
CA ALA A 57 1.59 1.24 -6.58
C ALA A 57 0.64 0.68 -7.64
N ALA A 58 -0.23 -0.25 -7.21
CA ALA A 58 -1.29 -0.83 -8.02
C ALA A 58 -2.29 0.28 -8.36
N HIS A 59 -1.97 1.07 -9.38
CA HIS A 59 -2.91 2.04 -9.94
C HIS A 59 -4.05 1.23 -10.54
N SER A 60 -5.25 1.35 -9.96
CA SER A 60 -6.43 0.64 -10.47
C SER A 60 -6.65 1.01 -11.94
N ARG A 61 -6.59 0.01 -12.82
CA ARG A 61 -6.81 0.15 -14.27
C ARG A 61 -8.17 0.80 -14.56
N TYR A 62 -9.17 0.46 -13.76
CA TYR A 62 -10.51 1.00 -13.87
C TYR A 62 -10.66 2.32 -13.13
N SER A 63 -11.45 3.21 -13.72
CA SER A 63 -11.86 4.48 -13.14
C SER A 63 -13.35 4.64 -13.25
N THR A 64 -13.94 5.27 -12.23
CA THR A 64 -15.36 5.63 -12.23
C THR A 64 -15.49 7.12 -12.48
N VAL A 65 -16.40 7.51 -13.36
CA VAL A 65 -16.75 8.91 -13.59
C VAL A 65 -18.26 9.11 -13.52
N LYS A 66 -18.66 10.22 -12.92
CA LYS A 66 -20.04 10.67 -12.87
C LYS A 66 -20.20 11.79 -13.89
N ILE A 67 -21.13 11.62 -14.82
CA ILE A 67 -21.36 12.57 -15.90
C ILE A 67 -22.79 13.08 -15.75
N PRO A 68 -23.01 14.40 -15.63
CA PRO A 68 -24.34 14.97 -15.61
C PRO A 68 -25.00 14.83 -16.97
N VAL A 69 -26.28 14.45 -16.97
CA VAL A 69 -27.05 14.29 -18.19
C VAL A 69 -28.35 15.06 -18.06
N SER A 70 -28.57 16.00 -18.98
CA SER A 70 -29.73 16.90 -19.00
C SER A 70 -30.95 16.32 -19.72
N CYS A 71 -30.87 15.09 -20.24
CA CYS A 71 -31.95 14.53 -21.05
C CYS A 71 -33.03 13.82 -20.22
N SER A 72 -34.27 13.87 -20.74
CA SER A 72 -35.42 13.13 -20.20
C SER A 72 -35.18 11.61 -20.29
N THR A 73 -35.93 10.84 -19.49
CA THR A 73 -35.86 9.37 -19.45
C THR A 73 -36.02 8.71 -20.83
N ASP A 74 -36.66 9.36 -21.78
CA ASP A 74 -36.91 8.84 -23.14
C ASP A 74 -35.63 8.77 -23.99
N ARG A 75 -34.56 9.45 -23.58
CA ARG A 75 -33.24 9.38 -24.22
C ARG A 75 -32.25 8.54 -23.41
N LYS A 76 -32.66 8.01 -22.26
CA LYS A 76 -31.81 7.16 -21.39
C LYS A 76 -31.24 5.98 -22.15
N GLU A 77 -32.09 5.23 -22.85
CA GLU A 77 -31.69 3.99 -23.52
C GLU A 77 -30.68 4.24 -24.64
N ARG A 78 -30.86 5.34 -25.39
CA ARG A 78 -29.90 5.79 -26.41
C ARG A 78 -28.56 6.20 -25.82
N VAL A 79 -28.56 6.88 -24.67
CA VAL A 79 -27.30 7.28 -24.01
C VAL A 79 -26.61 6.07 -23.37
N ASP A 80 -27.36 5.17 -22.73
CA ASP A 80 -26.81 3.96 -22.13
C ASP A 80 -26.21 3.03 -23.20
N SER A 81 -26.91 2.83 -24.33
CA SER A 81 -26.37 2.06 -25.44
C SER A 81 -25.11 2.70 -26.02
N LEU A 82 -25.11 4.01 -26.26
CA LEU A 82 -23.95 4.73 -26.76
C LEU A 82 -22.74 4.57 -25.82
N VAL A 83 -22.92 4.72 -24.51
CA VAL A 83 -21.82 4.58 -23.54
C VAL A 83 -21.29 3.15 -23.50
N ARG A 84 -22.16 2.14 -23.54
CA ARG A 84 -21.73 0.73 -23.54
C ARG A 84 -21.01 0.32 -24.82
N THR A 85 -21.30 0.97 -25.95
CA THR A 85 -20.58 0.71 -27.20
C THR A 85 -19.16 1.29 -27.22
N LEU A 86 -18.80 2.15 -26.26
CA LEU A 86 -17.48 2.75 -26.24
C LEU A 86 -16.42 1.72 -25.81
N PRO A 87 -15.30 1.61 -26.54
CA PRO A 87 -14.24 0.67 -26.21
C PRO A 87 -13.63 1.01 -24.85
N GLY A 88 -13.47 -0.01 -24.01
CA GLY A 88 -12.94 0.13 -22.65
C GLY A 88 -13.96 0.53 -21.59
N VAL A 89 -15.24 0.70 -21.93
CA VAL A 89 -16.29 0.85 -20.90
C VAL A 89 -16.70 -0.53 -20.37
N PHE A 90 -16.62 -0.71 -19.06
CA PHE A 90 -17.00 -1.96 -18.39
C PHE A 90 -18.44 -1.95 -17.92
N SER A 91 -18.89 -0.83 -17.35
CA SER A 91 -20.29 -0.68 -16.92
C SER A 91 -20.76 0.77 -16.99
N ALA A 92 -22.04 0.94 -17.22
CA ALA A 92 -22.72 2.22 -17.19
C ALA A 92 -24.02 2.06 -16.39
N SER A 93 -24.25 2.97 -15.44
CA SER A 93 -25.43 2.97 -14.59
C SER A 93 -26.05 4.36 -14.56
N TRP A 94 -27.34 4.42 -14.86
CA TRP A 94 -28.10 5.65 -14.91
C TRP A 94 -28.81 5.92 -13.58
N SER A 95 -28.66 7.14 -13.05
CA SER A 95 -29.41 7.62 -11.90
C SER A 95 -30.37 8.74 -12.30
N SER A 96 -31.66 8.41 -12.41
CA SER A 96 -32.70 9.40 -12.70
C SER A 96 -32.91 10.39 -11.55
N ARG A 97 -32.66 9.96 -10.30
CA ARG A 97 -32.80 10.83 -9.11
C ARG A 97 -31.77 11.96 -9.07
N HIS A 98 -30.56 11.68 -9.53
CA HIS A 98 -29.46 12.64 -9.51
C HIS A 98 -29.17 13.25 -10.88
N HIS A 99 -29.87 12.81 -11.94
CA HIS A 99 -29.60 13.21 -13.33
C HIS A 99 -28.13 12.98 -13.73
N LEU A 100 -27.58 11.82 -13.34
CA LEU A 100 -26.20 11.42 -13.60
C LEU A 100 -26.12 10.04 -14.26
N ILE A 101 -25.14 9.85 -15.13
CA ILE A 101 -24.66 8.53 -15.54
C ILE A 101 -23.31 8.24 -14.88
N VAL A 102 -23.21 7.10 -14.23
CA VAL A 102 -21.99 6.59 -13.60
C VAL A 102 -21.38 5.57 -14.53
N VAL A 103 -20.16 5.84 -15.00
CA VAL A 103 -19.46 4.99 -15.96
C VAL A 103 -18.18 4.46 -15.34
N VAL A 104 -17.99 3.14 -15.38
CA VAL A 104 -16.74 2.48 -15.03
C VAL A 104 -16.03 2.13 -16.34
N TYR A 105 -14.84 2.67 -16.53
CA TYR A 105 -14.06 2.51 -17.75
C TYR A 105 -12.59 2.24 -17.46
N ASP A 106 -11.93 1.63 -18.43
CA ASP A 106 -10.51 1.36 -18.45
C ASP A 106 -9.72 2.59 -18.93
N ARG A 107 -8.87 3.12 -18.05
CA ARG A 107 -8.07 4.32 -18.34
C ARG A 107 -7.05 4.13 -19.44
N THR A 108 -6.65 2.90 -19.74
CA THR A 108 -5.67 2.61 -20.80
C THR A 108 -6.31 2.59 -22.19
N GLN A 109 -7.63 2.36 -22.27
CA GLN A 109 -8.37 2.26 -23.53
C GLN A 109 -9.10 3.55 -23.89
N ILE A 110 -9.69 4.24 -22.90
CA ILE A 110 -10.44 5.46 -23.14
C ILE A 110 -10.16 6.50 -22.06
N SER A 111 -9.90 7.75 -22.48
CA SER A 111 -9.70 8.86 -21.56
C SER A 111 -11.03 9.51 -21.16
N ARG A 112 -11.06 10.13 -19.98
CA ARG A 112 -12.24 10.87 -19.50
C ARG A 112 -12.73 11.91 -20.51
N GLN A 113 -11.81 12.62 -21.16
CA GLN A 113 -12.15 13.64 -22.16
C GLN A 113 -12.81 13.02 -23.40
N LYS A 114 -12.28 11.90 -23.90
CA LYS A 114 -12.88 11.18 -25.04
C LYS A 114 -14.27 10.65 -24.68
N LEU A 115 -14.42 10.11 -23.48
CA LEU A 115 -15.71 9.65 -22.96
C LEU A 115 -16.73 10.80 -22.89
N MET A 116 -16.37 11.95 -22.31
CA MET A 116 -17.25 13.13 -22.25
C MET A 116 -17.60 13.68 -23.64
N LYS A 117 -16.63 13.68 -24.56
CA LYS A 117 -16.84 14.12 -25.95
C LYS A 117 -17.81 13.20 -26.70
N ALA A 118 -17.68 11.88 -26.54
CA ALA A 118 -18.59 10.90 -27.15
C ALA A 118 -20.02 11.03 -26.63
N LEU A 119 -20.17 11.37 -25.35
CA LEU A 119 -21.46 11.67 -24.72
C LEU A 119 -22.04 13.05 -25.08
N GLY A 120 -21.34 13.86 -25.88
CA GLY A 120 -21.79 15.22 -26.23
C GLY A 120 -21.76 16.20 -25.05
N ALA A 121 -21.17 15.82 -23.91
CA ALA A 121 -21.06 16.66 -22.72
C ALA A 121 -19.84 17.58 -22.83
N ALA A 122 -19.92 18.57 -23.71
CA ALA A 122 -19.01 19.71 -23.69
C ALA A 122 -19.53 20.79 -22.73
N HIS A 123 -19.39 20.59 -21.41
CA HIS A 123 -19.16 21.72 -20.50
C HIS A 123 -18.46 21.30 -19.19
N PRO A 124 -17.44 22.05 -18.72
CA PRO A 124 -16.66 21.73 -17.53
C PRO A 124 -17.30 22.33 -16.28
N GLN A 125 -17.62 21.53 -15.27
CA GLN A 125 -17.73 22.05 -13.91
C GLN A 125 -17.16 21.11 -12.86
N ARG A 126 -15.96 21.49 -12.47
CA ARG A 126 -15.30 21.35 -11.17
C ARG A 126 -16.31 21.22 -10.01
N GLU A 127 -16.33 20.06 -9.37
CA GLU A 127 -16.55 19.98 -7.92
C GLU A 127 -15.49 19.06 -7.32
N GLU A 128 -14.27 19.59 -7.27
CA GLU A 128 -13.33 19.24 -6.22
C GLU A 128 -13.88 19.86 -4.94
N LYS A 129 -14.77 19.14 -4.25
CA LYS A 129 -15.27 19.55 -2.93
C LYS A 129 -14.13 19.32 -1.93
N LYS A 130 -13.18 20.26 -1.89
CA LYS A 130 -12.30 20.44 -0.73
C LYS A 130 -13.20 20.74 0.47
N GLU A 131 -13.11 19.90 1.49
CA GLU A 131 -13.67 20.16 2.81
C GLU A 131 -13.33 21.59 3.27
N PRO A 132 -14.32 22.39 3.73
CA PRO A 132 -13.99 23.54 4.54
C PRO A 132 -13.67 23.04 5.95
N GLY A 133 -12.38 23.01 6.26
CA GLY A 133 -11.87 22.87 7.61
C GLY A 133 -12.55 23.89 8.54
N LYS A 134 -13.26 23.37 9.53
CA LYS A 134 -13.98 24.11 10.56
C LYS A 134 -12.96 24.85 11.44
N ARG A 135 -12.69 26.13 11.15
CA ARG A 135 -11.95 26.99 12.09
C ARG A 135 -12.90 27.46 13.18
N ILE A 136 -12.70 26.88 14.37
CA ILE A 136 -13.16 27.43 15.64
C ILE A 136 -12.42 28.75 15.86
N ARG A 137 -13.14 29.84 16.13
CA ARG A 137 -12.64 30.91 17.00
C ARG A 137 -13.78 31.41 17.87
N ALA A 138 -13.52 31.32 19.17
CA ALA A 138 -14.23 32.00 20.23
C ALA A 138 -13.88 33.49 20.18
N ASP A 139 -14.88 34.32 20.48
CA ASP A 139 -14.81 35.45 21.41
C ASP A 139 -16.20 35.65 22.01
#